data_AF-R9IR97-F1
#
_entry.id   AF-R9IR97-F1
#
_cell.length_a   1.000
_cell.length_b   1.000
_cell.length_c   1.000
_cell.angle_alpha   90.00
_cell.angle_beta   90.00
_cell.angle_gamma   90.00
#
_symmetry.space_group_name_H-M   'P 1'
#
loop_
_entity.id
_entity.type
_entity.pdbx_description
1 polymer ?
#
loop_
_entity_poly.entity_id
_entity_poly.type
_entity_poly.pdbx_seq_one_letter_code
_entity_poly.pdbx_strand_id
1 'polypeptide(L)'
;MAKIIPIPIGPIYNEGPCRGMVHVIEKGDTLYRLGKQYHVSVGQLMFANPFVNVYNLQIGDELCIPISIQPRTPENRMQGELMQDTTMPEEI
;
A
#
# COMPACT_ATOMS: atom_id res chain seq x y z
N MET A 1 -1.60 5.07 -22.58
CA MET A 1 -0.58 6.03 -22.11
C MET A 1 -0.35 5.74 -20.63
N ALA A 2 0.89 5.47 -20.20
CA ALA A 2 1.17 5.25 -18.79
C ALA A 2 0.95 6.57 -18.04
N LYS A 3 -0.08 6.62 -17.20
CA LYS A 3 -0.33 7.76 -16.32
C LYS A 3 0.70 7.67 -15.19
N ILE A 4 1.73 8.51 -15.24
CA ILE A 4 2.64 8.71 -14.12
C ILE A 4 1.82 9.41 -13.04
N ILE A 5 1.32 8.64 -12.07
CA ILE A 5 0.58 9.17 -10.93
C ILE A 5 1.65 9.69 -9.95
N PRO A 6 1.67 11.00 -9.62
CA PRO A 6 2.58 11.51 -8.61
C PRO A 6 2.28 10.81 -7.29
N ILE A 7 3.27 10.13 -6.73
CA ILE A 7 3.20 9.56 -5.38
C ILE A 7 2.97 10.76 -4.43
N PRO A 8 1.91 10.78 -3.61
CA PRO A 8 1.79 11.78 -2.56
C PRO A 8 2.95 11.53 -1.59
N ILE A 9 3.98 12.37 -1.63
CA ILE A 9 5.11 12.26 -0.71
C ILE A 9 4.66 12.89 0.61
N GLY A 10 3.97 12.11 1.44
CA GLY A 10 3.75 12.49 2.83
C GLY A 10 5.09 12.60 3.58
N PRO A 11 5.13 13.32 4.71
CA PRO A 11 6.31 13.32 5.58
C PRO A 11 6.67 11.89 5.98
N ILE A 12 7.97 11.54 5.85
CA ILE A 12 8.51 10.26 6.32
C ILE A 12 8.77 10.40 7.81
N TYR A 13 8.09 9.61 8.63
CA TYR A 13 8.30 9.60 10.07
C TYR A 13 9.19 8.40 10.41
N ASN A 14 10.47 8.66 10.72
CA ASN A 14 11.40 7.61 11.19
C ASN A 14 11.26 7.32 12.69
N GLU A 15 10.59 8.21 13.42
CA GLU A 15 10.37 8.15 14.85
C GLU A 15 8.88 8.34 15.15
N GLY A 16 8.13 7.25 14.99
CA GLY A 16 6.69 7.17 15.23
C GLY A 16 6.20 5.73 15.10
N PRO A 17 4.92 5.45 15.42
CA PRO A 17 4.33 4.11 15.29
C PRO A 17 4.33 3.63 13.82
N CYS A 18 4.30 4.56 12.87
CA CYS A 18 4.45 4.26 11.45
C CYS A 18 5.93 4.32 11.05
N ARG A 19 6.54 3.16 10.76
CA ARG A 19 7.86 3.08 10.12
C ARG A 19 7.73 3.22 8.60
N GLY A 20 7.36 4.42 8.14
CA GLY A 20 7.04 4.67 6.74
C GLY A 20 6.46 6.06 6.50
N MET A 21 5.49 6.13 5.59
CA MET A 21 4.75 7.34 5.25
C MET A 21 3.33 7.25 5.77
N VAL A 22 2.80 8.32 6.32
CA VAL A 22 1.38 8.40 6.68
C VAL A 22 0.58 8.94 5.49
N HIS A 23 -0.47 8.23 5.12
CA HIS A 23 -1.43 8.63 4.11
C HIS A 23 -2.78 8.87 4.77
N VAL A 24 -3.32 10.07 4.61
CA VAL A 24 -4.66 10.43 5.10
C VAL A 24 -5.68 9.95 4.07
N ILE A 25 -6.61 9.12 4.48
CA ILE A 25 -7.62 8.51 3.61
C ILE A 25 -8.51 9.60 2.99
N GLU A 26 -8.64 9.55 1.68
CA GLU A 26 -9.51 10.40 0.88
C GLU A 26 -10.70 9.62 0.29
N LYS A 27 -11.65 10.36 -0.28
CA LYS A 27 -12.84 9.75 -0.89
C LYS A 27 -12.45 8.80 -2.03
N GLY A 28 -12.83 7.53 -1.86
CA GLY A 28 -12.64 6.49 -2.88
C GLY A 28 -11.34 5.71 -2.73
N ASP A 29 -10.55 5.96 -1.68
CA ASP A 29 -9.44 5.11 -1.33
C ASP A 29 -9.89 3.73 -0.87
N THR A 30 -9.09 2.74 -1.25
CA THR A 30 -9.22 1.35 -0.80
C THR A 30 -7.81 0.81 -0.61
N LEU A 31 -7.64 -0.18 0.28
CA LEU A 31 -6.33 -0.82 0.47
C LEU A 31 -5.76 -1.35 -0.85
N TYR A 32 -6.61 -1.86 -1.75
CA TYR A 32 -6.19 -2.32 -3.07
C TYR A 32 -5.61 -1.17 -3.93
N ARG A 33 -6.31 -0.04 -4.02
CA ARG A 33 -5.86 1.12 -4.78
C ARG A 33 -4.59 1.72 -4.20
N LEU A 34 -4.52 1.85 -2.88
CA LEU A 34 -3.36 2.36 -2.17
C LEU A 34 -2.16 1.41 -2.32
N GLY A 35 -2.37 0.10 -2.20
CA GLY A 35 -1.32 -0.90 -2.41
C GLY A 35 -0.73 -0.81 -3.81
N LYS A 36 -1.59 -0.67 -4.84
CA LYS A 36 -1.14 -0.45 -6.22
C LYS A 36 -0.39 0.87 -6.39
N GLN A 37 -0.86 1.94 -5.77
CA GLN A 37 -0.26 3.28 -5.84
C GLN A 37 1.13 3.33 -5.19
N TYR A 38 1.28 2.71 -4.02
CA TYR A 38 2.51 2.73 -3.24
C TYR A 38 3.41 1.51 -3.46
N HIS A 39 3.02 0.60 -4.36
CA HIS A 39 3.74 -0.65 -4.64
C HIS A 39 3.96 -1.51 -3.39
N VAL A 40 2.92 -1.63 -2.56
CA VAL A 40 2.89 -2.48 -1.35
C VAL A 40 1.71 -3.44 -1.44
N SER A 41 1.82 -4.63 -0.86
CA SER A 41 0.71 -5.57 -0.86
C SER A 41 -0.37 -5.17 0.16
N VAL A 42 -1.61 -5.60 -0.07
CA VAL A 42 -2.70 -5.39 0.89
C VAL A 42 -2.36 -6.02 2.24
N GLY A 43 -1.74 -7.20 2.24
CA GLY A 43 -1.27 -7.85 3.47
C GLY A 43 -0.25 -7.02 4.25
N GLN A 44 0.69 -6.36 3.54
CA GLN A 44 1.65 -5.44 4.18
C GLN A 44 0.96 -4.21 4.77
N LEU A 45 -0.04 -3.65 4.07
CA LEU A 45 -0.85 -2.54 4.60
C LEU A 45 -1.62 -2.96 5.85
N MET A 46 -2.28 -4.12 5.83
CA MET A 46 -3.02 -4.62 7.00
C MET A 46 -2.09 -4.87 8.18
N PHE A 47 -0.94 -5.50 7.94
CA PHE A 47 0.04 -5.80 8.98
C PHE A 47 0.64 -4.53 9.61
N ALA A 48 0.87 -3.49 8.82
CA ALA A 48 1.41 -2.22 9.30
C ALA A 48 0.38 -1.38 10.09
N ASN A 49 -0.92 -1.70 9.99
CA ASN A 49 -2.01 -0.91 10.56
C ASN A 49 -2.94 -1.73 11.48
N PRO A 50 -2.43 -2.39 12.54
CA PRO A 50 -3.27 -3.15 13.48
C PRO A 50 -4.22 -2.26 14.30
N PHE A 51 -4.01 -0.94 14.26
CA PHE A 51 -4.78 0.08 14.97
C PHE A 51 -5.88 0.73 14.12
N VAL A 52 -5.95 0.41 12.82
CA VAL A 52 -6.99 0.92 11.91
C VAL A 52 -7.96 -0.21 11.59
N ASN A 53 -9.27 0.08 11.62
CA ASN A 53 -10.24 -0.84 11.06
C ASN A 53 -10.20 -0.77 9.53
N VAL A 54 -9.33 -1.59 8.95
CA VAL A 54 -9.09 -1.66 7.51
C VAL A 54 -10.31 -2.08 6.67
N TYR A 55 -11.34 -2.65 7.31
CA TYR A 55 -12.61 -3.00 6.67
C TYR A 55 -13.64 -1.86 6.70
N ASN A 56 -13.35 -0.77 7.42
CA ASN A 56 -14.22 0.39 7.56
C ASN A 56 -13.41 1.70 7.55
N LEU A 57 -12.55 1.87 6.53
CA LEU A 57 -11.75 3.08 6.36
C LEU A 57 -12.65 4.31 6.22
N GLN A 58 -12.44 5.32 7.05
CA GLN A 58 -13.12 6.60 7.00
C GLN A 58 -12.24 7.67 6.37
N ILE A 59 -12.85 8.63 5.69
CA ILE A 59 -12.14 9.81 5.20
C ILE A 59 -11.54 10.56 6.39
N GLY A 60 -10.25 10.88 6.29
CA GLY A 60 -9.47 11.50 7.37
C GLY A 60 -8.72 10.51 8.25
N ASP A 61 -8.95 9.20 8.12
CA ASP A 61 -8.14 8.20 8.83
C ASP A 61 -6.68 8.28 8.39
N GLU A 62 -5.76 8.07 9.33
CA GLU A 62 -4.33 7.98 9.04
C GLU A 62 -3.92 6.53 8.83
N LEU A 63 -3.47 6.20 7.62
CA LEU A 63 -2.97 4.90 7.25
C LEU A 63 -1.45 4.94 7.09
N CYS A 64 -0.75 4.08 7.82
CA CYS A 64 0.67 3.87 7.64
C CYS A 64 0.96 3.06 6.38
N ILE A 65 1.69 3.65 5.45
CA ILE A 65 2.22 3.02 4.26
C ILE A 65 3.67 2.57 4.55
N PRO A 66 3.93 1.26 4.69
CA PRO A 66 5.28 0.78 4.96
C PRO A 66 6.15 0.98 3.71
N ILE A 67 7.11 1.88 3.78
CA ILE A 67 8.10 2.02 2.72
C ILE A 67 9.15 0.92 2.94
N SER A 68 8.95 -0.23 2.29
CA SER A 68 10.07 -1.13 2.10
C SER A 68 10.97 -0.53 1.02
N ILE A 69 12.12 0.02 1.42
CA ILE A 69 13.20 0.32 0.48
C ILE A 69 13.79 -1.05 0.08
N GLN A 70 13.02 -1.88 -0.62
CA GLN A 70 13.60 -3.10 -1.16
C GLN A 70 14.59 -2.67 -2.23
N PRO A 71 15.89 -2.97 -2.08
CA PRO A 71 16.81 -2.76 -3.19
C PRO A 71 16.22 -3.52 -4.38
N ARG A 72 16.07 -2.85 -5.51
CA ARG A 72 15.61 -3.48 -6.75
C ARG A 72 16.71 -4.43 -7.24
N THR A 73 16.88 -5.57 -6.58
CA THR A 73 17.67 -6.67 -7.12
C THR A 73 16.87 -7.31 -8.25
N PRO A 74 17.54 -7.79 -9.32
CA PRO A 74 16.88 -8.47 -10.43
C PRO A 74 15.98 -9.65 -9.99
N GLU A 75 16.33 -10.30 -8.88
CA GLU A 75 15.58 -11.40 -8.24
C GLU A 75 14.20 -10.97 -7.74
N ASN A 76 14.10 -9.83 -7.06
CA ASN A 76 12.83 -9.33 -6.51
C ASN A 76 11.84 -8.87 -7.59
N ARG A 77 12.31 -8.65 -8.83
CA ARG A 77 11.42 -8.37 -9.97
C ARG A 77 10.58 -9.58 -10.34
N MET A 78 11.16 -10.78 -10.27
CA MET A 78 10.47 -12.03 -10.61
C MET A 78 9.44 -12.43 -9.55
N GLN A 79 9.70 -12.14 -8.27
CA GLN A 79 8.74 -12.43 -7.18
C GLN A 79 7.57 -11.43 -7.13
N GLY A 80 7.80 -10.18 -7.52
CA GLY A 80 6.73 -9.18 -7.69
C GLY A 80 5.81 -9.47 -8.88
N GLU A 81 6.34 -10.07 -9.95
CA GLU A 81 5.55 -10.51 -11.13
C GLU A 81 4.86 -11.87 -10.91
N LEU A 82 5.43 -12.79 -10.12
CA LEU A 82 4.85 -14.13 -9.92
C LEU A 82 3.69 -14.18 -8.89
N MET A 83 3.51 -13.16 -8.06
CA MET A 83 2.37 -13.08 -7.12
C MET A 83 1.17 -12.28 -7.66
N GLN A 84 1.24 -11.75 -8.89
CA GLN A 84 0.14 -10.98 -9.51
C GLN A 84 -0.80 -11.85 -10.36
N ASP A 85 -0.51 -13.15 -10.51
CA ASP A 85 -1.27 -14.09 -11.34
C ASP A 85 -1.96 -15.20 -10.51
N THR A 86 -2.67 -14.80 -9.46
CA THR A 86 -3.72 -15.67 -8.90
C THR A 86 -4.99 -14.85 -8.79
N THR A 87 -5.67 -14.77 -9.93
CA THR A 87 -7.12 -14.75 -10.06
C THR A 87 -7.82 -15.04 -8.74
N MET A 88 -8.42 -14.01 -8.12
CA MET A 88 -9.65 -14.22 -7.36
C MET A 88 -10.67 -14.70 -8.40
N PRO A 89 -11.16 -15.96 -8.35
CA PRO A 89 -12.26 -16.33 -9.22
C PRO A 89 -13.44 -15.43 -8.85
N GLU A 90 -14.02 -14.77 -9.84
CA GLU A 90 -15.37 -14.25 -9.73
C GLU A 90 -16.27 -15.46 -9.41
N GLU A 91 -16.78 -15.53 -8.17
CA GLU A 91 -17.88 -16.44 -7.86
C GLU A 91 -19.14 -15.92 -8.55
N ILE A 92 -19.83 -16.86 -9.19
CA ILE A 92 -20.97 -16.73 -10.10
C ILE A 92 -22.21 -16.15 -9.41
#